data_AF-A0A9E3FX60-F1
#
_entry.id   AF-A0A9E3FX60-F1
#
_cell.length_a   1.000
_cell.length_b   1.000
_cell.length_c   1.000
_cell.angle_alpha   90.00
_cell.angle_beta   90.00
_cell.angle_gamma   90.00
#
_symmetry.space_group_name_H-M   'P 1'
#
loop_
_entity.id
_entity.type
_entity.pdbx_description
1 polymer ?
#
loop_
_entity_poly.entity_id
_entity_poly.type
_entity_poly.pdbx_seq_one_letter_code
_entity_poly.pdbx_strand_id
1 'polypeptide(L)' 'DFVWTAERAADWREPWDGYTMTRYGQKATREGRRATYLRFRRL' A
#
# COMPACT_ATOMS: atom_id res chain seq x y z
N ASP A 1 17.77 -10.02 -5.30
CA ASP A 1 16.87 -9.18 -6.13
C ASP A 1 15.50 -9.02 -5.50
N PHE A 2 14.75 -8.00 -5.91
CA PHE A 2 13.35 -7.77 -5.51
C PHE A 2 12.44 -7.85 -6.74
N VAL A 3 11.38 -8.64 -6.65
CA VAL A 3 10.42 -8.82 -7.74
C VAL A 3 9.12 -8.11 -7.39
N TRP A 4 8.64 -7.30 -8.33
CA TRP A 4 7.32 -6.66 -8.27
C TRP A 4 6.21 -7.70 -8.35
N THR A 5 5.20 -7.61 -7.47
CA THR A 5 4.15 -8.64 -7.35
C THR A 5 2.76 -8.16 -7.72
N ALA A 6 2.55 -6.91 -8.14
CA ALA A 6 1.21 -6.45 -8.53
C ALA A 6 0.88 -6.89 -9.96
N GLU A 7 -0.31 -7.44 -10.14
CA GLU A 7 -0.86 -7.86 -11.43
C GLU A 7 -1.94 -6.89 -11.91
N ARG A 8 -2.54 -6.15 -10.98
CA ARG A 8 -3.60 -5.18 -11.26
C ARG A 8 -3.48 -3.95 -10.39
N ALA A 9 -4.17 -2.90 -10.80
CA ALA A 9 -4.12 -1.63 -10.09
C ALA A 9 -4.70 -1.68 -8.66
N ALA A 10 -5.53 -2.66 -8.32
CA ALA A 10 -5.99 -2.84 -6.93
C ALA A 10 -4.84 -3.20 -5.98
N ASP A 11 -3.86 -4.01 -6.44
CA ASP A 11 -2.83 -4.58 -5.57
C ASP A 11 -1.86 -3.53 -4.99
N TRP A 12 -1.84 -2.32 -5.57
CA TRP A 12 -1.11 -1.16 -5.06
C TRP A 12 -1.96 0.04 -4.63
N ARG A 13 -3.26 0.04 -4.95
CA ARG A 13 -4.20 1.06 -4.47
C ARG A 13 -4.85 0.70 -3.15
N GLU A 14 -4.93 -0.59 -2.85
CA GLU A 14 -5.56 -1.12 -1.64
C GLU A 14 -4.49 -1.75 -0.72
N PRO A 15 -4.67 -1.64 0.60
CA PRO A 15 -3.80 -2.33 1.54
C PRO A 15 -4.04 -3.85 1.50
N TRP A 16 -3.07 -4.62 2.01
CA TRP A 16 -3.22 -6.07 2.19
C TRP A 16 -4.00 -6.41 3.48
N ASP A 17 -4.43 -7.66 3.58
CA ASP A 17 -5.18 -8.15 4.74
C ASP A 17 -4.40 -7.98 6.04
N GLY A 18 -5.06 -7.43 7.06
CA GLY A 18 -4.44 -7.16 8.36
C GLY A 18 -3.58 -5.89 8.42
N TYR A 19 -3.54 -5.09 7.35
CA TYR A 19 -2.88 -3.78 7.39
C TYR A 19 -3.50 -2.89 8.46
N THR A 20 -2.65 -2.34 9.33
CA THR A 20 -3.03 -1.33 10.31
C THR A 20 -2.53 0.04 9.85
N MET A 21 -3.44 0.99 9.70
CA MET A 21 -3.10 2.34 9.26
C MET A 21 -2.27 3.07 10.32
N THR A 22 -1.19 3.71 9.88
CA THR A 22 -0.36 4.53 10.77
C THR A 22 -1.06 5.86 11.11
N ARG A 23 -0.63 6.53 12.19
CA ARG A 23 -1.11 7.89 12.54
C ARG A 23 -0.96 8.88 11.37
N TYR A 24 0.15 8.80 10.63
CA TYR A 24 0.38 9.62 9.45
C TYR A 24 -0.51 9.23 8.27
N GLY A 25 -0.82 7.94 8.11
CA GLY A 25 -1.79 7.46 7.13
C GLY A 25 -3.19 8.02 7.42
N GLN A 26 -3.62 8.00 8.69
CA GLN A 26 -4.90 8.59 9.09
C GLN A 26 -4.95 10.11 8.83
N LYS A 27 -3.87 10.84 9.14
CA LYS A 27 -3.75 12.27 8.80
C LYS A 27 -3.84 12.50 7.29
N ALA A 28 -3.15 11.68 6.50
CA ALA A 28 -3.14 11.80 5.04
C ALA A 28 -4.53 11.57 4.44
N THR A 29 -5.24 10.54 4.88
CA THR A 29 -6.63 10.27 4.47
C THR A 29 -7.55 11.43 4.83
N ARG A 30 -7.41 12.02 6.03
CA ARG A 30 -8.20 13.20 6.45
C ARG A 30 -7.97 14.42 5.56
N GLU A 31 -6.76 14.58 5.02
CA GLU A 31 -6.40 15.63 4.07
C GLU A 31 -6.73 15.28 2.61
N GLY A 32 -7.42 14.16 2.36
CA GLY A 32 -7.79 13.72 1.02
C GLY A 32 -6.64 13.15 0.18
N ARG A 33 -5.49 12.86 0.80
CA ARG A 33 -4.34 12.26 0.12
C ARG A 33 -4.56 10.76 -0.06
N ARG A 34 -4.20 10.24 -1.23
CA ARG A 34 -4.26 8.80 -1.52
C ARG A 34 -2.93 8.13 -1.20
N ALA A 35 -2.99 7.02 -0.49
CA ALA A 35 -1.83 6.18 -0.24
C ALA A 35 -1.59 5.22 -1.43
N THR A 36 -0.34 4.76 -1.54
CA THR A 36 0.07 3.70 -2.47
C THR A 36 0.77 2.63 -1.66
N TYR A 37 0.40 1.37 -1.88
CA TYR A 37 0.89 0.20 -1.14
C TYR A 37 1.79 -0.63 -2.04
N LEU A 38 3.08 -0.70 -1.74
CA LEU A 38 4.04 -1.42 -2.58
C LEU A 38 4.50 -2.69 -1.86
N ARG A 39 4.43 -3.82 -2.56
CA ARG A 39 4.90 -5.12 -2.09
C ARG A 39 5.88 -5.72 -3.09
N PHE A 40 6.97 -6.27 -2.56
CA PHE A 40 8.00 -6.93 -3.35
C PHE A 40 8.35 -8.27 -2.69
N ARG A 41 8.67 -9.27 -3.51
CA ARG A 41 9.23 -10.53 -3.04
C ARG A 41 10.74 -10.48 -3.16
N ARG A 42 11.45 -10.83 -2.07
CA ARG A 42 12.90 -11.07 -2.12
C ARG A 42 13.16 -12.44 -2.76
N LEU A 43 14.09 -12.48 -3.71
CA LEU A 43 14.68 -13.73 -4.22
C LEU A 43 15.83 -14.20 -3.33
#